data_AF-A0A3M1LCZ8-F1
#
_entry.id   AF-A0A3M1LCZ8-F1
#
_cell.length_a   1.000
_cell.length_b   1.000
_cell.length_c   1.000
_cell.angle_alpha   90.00
_cell.angle_beta   90.00
_cell.angle_gamma   90.00
#
_symmetry.space_group_name_H-M   'P 1'
#
loop_
_entity.id
_entity.type
_entity.pdbx_description
1 polymer ?
#
loop_
_entity_poly.entity_id
_entity_poly.type
_entity_poly.pdbx_seq_one_letter_code
_entity_poly.pdbx_strand_id
1 'polypeptide(L)' 'MTEVKQPVTELLPQIQALPRADKLRLMWFLVLELAREEGIVLLQPNQDYPIWTPYDAFDAAATLLKALEEEQDRYAP' A
#
# COMPACT_ATOMS: atom_id res chain seq x y z
N MET A 1 9.30 -33.22 3.78
CA MET A 1 8.99 -32.01 4.59
C MET A 1 7.51 -31.76 4.41
N THR A 2 6.68 -32.08 5.41
CA THR A 2 5.21 -31.94 5.31
C THR A 2 4.85 -30.46 5.34
N GLU A 3 4.21 -29.98 4.28
CA GLU A 3 3.58 -28.66 4.24
C GLU A 3 2.42 -28.66 5.24
N VAL A 4 2.59 -27.93 6.34
CA VAL A 4 1.55 -27.80 7.36
C VAL A 4 0.55 -26.76 6.86
N LYS A 5 -0.50 -27.22 6.17
CA LYS A 5 -1.61 -26.40 5.72
C LYS A 5 -2.58 -26.17 6.89
N GLN A 6 -2.22 -25.28 7.81
CA GLN A 6 -3.14 -24.86 8.88
C GLN A 6 -4.13 -23.85 8.31
N PRO A 7 -5.44 -24.14 8.29
CA PRO A 7 -6.42 -23.22 7.76
C PRO A 7 -6.52 -21.99 8.68
N VAL A 8 -6.60 -20.81 8.07
CA VAL A 8 -6.70 -19.52 8.80
C VAL A 8 -7.80 -19.51 9.85
N THR A 9 -8.89 -20.25 9.60
CA THR A 9 -10.03 -20.42 10.51
C THR A 9 -9.65 -21.02 11.87
N GLU A 10 -8.61 -21.85 11.95
CA GLU A 10 -8.11 -22.43 13.22
C GLU A 10 -7.28 -21.43 14.04
N LEU A 11 -6.71 -20.42 13.39
CA LEU A 11 -5.88 -19.39 14.01
C LEU A 11 -6.70 -18.18 14.49
N LEU A 12 -7.84 -17.90 13.85
CA LEU A 12 -8.69 -16.75 14.16
C LEU A 12 -9.06 -16.62 15.65
N PRO A 13 -9.48 -17.69 16.36
CA PRO A 13 -9.82 -17.56 17.78
C PRO A 13 -8.63 -17.11 18.64
N GLN A 14 -7.43 -17.58 18.32
CA GLN A 14 -6.20 -17.24 19.04
C GLN A 14 -5.82 -15.77 18.78
N ILE A 15 -5.91 -15.33 17.52
CA ILE A 15 -5.66 -13.93 17.14
C ILE A 15 -6.69 -13.01 17.81
N GLN A 16 -7.95 -13.41 17.91
CA GLN A 16 -9.00 -12.63 18.57
C GLN A 16 -8.78 -12.49 20.08
N ALA A 17 -8.15 -13.48 20.73
CA ALA A 17 -7.80 -13.42 22.14
C ALA A 17 -6.61 -12.49 22.46
N LEU A 18 -5.83 -12.09 21.45
CA LEU A 18 -4.67 -11.21 21.67
C LEU A 18 -5.07 -9.82 22.18
N PRO A 19 -4.24 -9.19 23.04
CA PRO A 19 -4.35 -7.77 23.37
C PRO A 19 -4.31 -6.89 22.11
N ARG A 20 -4.94 -5.71 22.17
CA ARG A 20 -4.99 -4.77 21.02
C ARG A 20 -3.60 -4.45 20.46
N ALA A 21 -2.61 -4.23 21.33
CA ALA A 21 -1.24 -3.92 20.92
C ALA A 21 -0.62 -5.07 20.12
N ASP A 22 -0.86 -6.32 20.53
CA ASP A 22 -0.27 -7.49 19.88
C ASP A 22 -0.98 -7.83 18.57
N LYS A 23 -2.29 -7.56 18.45
CA LYS A 23 -3.00 -7.60 17.17
C LYS A 23 -2.39 -6.64 16.15
N LEU A 24 -2.09 -5.41 16.56
CA LEU A 24 -1.47 -4.42 15.68
C LEU A 24 -0.05 -4.84 15.27
N ARG A 25 0.73 -5.40 16.20
CA ARG A 25 2.05 -5.96 15.90
C ARG A 25 1.99 -7.12 14.91
N LEU A 26 1.03 -8.03 15.08
CA LEU A 26 0.82 -9.14 14.16
C LEU A 26 0.44 -8.65 12.77
N MET A 27 -0.49 -7.69 12.67
CA MET A 27 -0.85 -7.07 11.39
C MET A 27 0.36 -6.45 10.71
N TRP A 28 1.16 -5.67 11.44
CA TRP A 28 2.37 -5.06 10.92
C TRP A 28 3.34 -6.11 10.38
N PHE A 29 3.61 -7.16 11.17
CA PHE A 29 4.46 -8.27 10.76
C PHE A 29 3.98 -8.93 9.45
N LEU A 30 2.70 -9.27 9.35
CA LEU A 30 2.14 -9.93 8.17
C LEU A 30 2.19 -9.04 6.92
N VAL A 31 1.90 -7.74 7.08
CA VAL A 31 2.00 -6.77 5.97
C VAL A 31 3.43 -6.66 5.46
N LEU A 32 4.42 -6.64 6.36
CA LEU A 32 5.83 -6.59 5.95
C LEU A 32 6.28 -7.85 5.20
N GLU A 33 5.87 -9.03 5.67
CA GLU A 33 6.22 -10.29 5.00
C GLU A 33 5.61 -10.37 3.60
N LEU A 34 4.33 -10.01 3.45
CA LEU A 34 3.67 -9.95 2.14
C LEU A 34 4.36 -8.99 1.18
N ALA A 35 4.67 -7.77 1.64
CA ALA A 35 5.38 -6.79 0.82
C ALA A 35 6.76 -7.32 0.38
N ARG A 36 7.46 -8.06 1.25
CA ARG A 36 8.74 -8.70 0.91
C ARG A 36 8.58 -9.80 -0.13
N GLU A 37 7.54 -10.63 -0.02
CA GLU A 37 7.21 -11.67 -1.01
C GLU A 37 6.88 -11.07 -2.39
N GLU A 38 6.20 -9.93 -2.41
CA GLU A 38 5.85 -9.19 -3.62
C GLU A 38 7.01 -8.34 -4.19
N GLY A 39 8.17 -8.34 -3.53
CA GLY A 39 9.34 -7.55 -3.94
C GLY A 39 9.15 -6.04 -3.74
N ILE A 40 8.18 -5.62 -2.94
CA ILE A 40 7.95 -4.22 -2.56
C ILE A 40 9.05 -3.79 -1.60
N VAL A 41 9.74 -2.70 -1.94
CA VAL A 41 10.77 -2.12 -1.08
C VAL A 41 10.08 -1.52 0.16
N LEU A 42 10.31 -2.16 1.31
CA LEU A 42 9.82 -1.68 2.60
C LEU A 42 10.53 -0.38 3.02
N LEU A 43 9.76 0.51 3.66
CA LEU A 43 10.31 1.73 4.25
C LEU A 43 11.37 1.37 5.28
N GLN A 44 12.57 1.89 5.10
CA GLN A 44 13.72 1.72 5.96
C GLN A 44 13.76 2.85 7.00
N PRO A 45 14.18 2.55 8.25
CA PRO A 45 14.45 3.59 9.22
C PRO A 45 15.47 4.60 8.69
N ASN A 46 15.27 5.88 9.00
CA ASN A 46 16.16 6.98 8.62
C ASN A 46 16.35 7.15 7.10
N GLN A 47 15.35 6.75 6.30
CA GLN A 47 15.28 7.11 4.89
C GLN A 47 14.18 8.13 4.64
N ASP A 48 14.51 9.10 3.80
CA ASP A 48 13.56 10.05 3.24
C ASP A 48 12.85 9.40 2.06
N TYR A 49 11.54 9.24 2.19
CA TYR A 49 10.69 8.75 1.11
C TYR A 49 9.95 9.94 0.50
N PRO A 50 10.08 10.18 -0.83
CA PRO A 50 9.30 11.23 -1.45
C PRO A 50 7.82 10.91 -1.26
N ILE A 51 7.06 11.87 -0.74
CA ILE A 51 5.61 11.78 -0.71
C ILE A 51 5.16 11.88 -2.17
N TRP A 52 4.73 10.77 -2.75
CA TRP A 52 4.24 10.70 -4.14
C TRP A 52 2.82 11.26 -4.29
N THR A 53 2.15 11.57 -3.17
CA THR A 53 0.91 12.31 -3.25
C THR A 53 1.23 13.76 -3.61
N PRO A 54 0.41 14.42 -4.44
CA PRO A 54 0.62 15.81 -4.81
C PRO A 54 0.22 16.70 -3.62
N TYR A 55 1.01 16.66 -2.55
CA TYR A 55 0.70 17.36 -1.30
C TYR A 55 0.77 18.88 -1.47
N ASP A 56 1.45 19.37 -2.51
CA ASP A 56 1.54 20.79 -2.89
C ASP A 56 1.34 21.01 -4.40
N ALA A 57 0.75 20.06 -5.14
CA ALA A 57 0.46 20.27 -6.56
C ALA A 57 -0.90 20.96 -6.73
N PHE A 58 -1.01 22.17 -6.19
CA PHE A 58 -2.23 23.00 -6.29
C PHE A 58 -2.67 23.21 -7.73
N ASP A 59 -1.70 23.26 -8.66
CA ASP A 59 -1.93 23.43 -10.09
C ASP A 59 -2.19 22.11 -10.86
N ALA A 60 -2.20 20.96 -10.19
CA ALA A 60 -2.39 19.66 -10.85
C ALA A 60 -3.74 19.60 -11.57
N ALA A 61 -4.81 20.11 -10.95
CA ALA A 61 -6.12 20.15 -11.57
C ALA A 61 -6.12 20.98 -12.86
N ALA A 62 -5.53 22.18 -12.83
CA ALA A 62 -5.42 23.05 -14.00
C ALA A 62 -4.56 22.45 -15.10
N THR A 63 -3.45 21.80 -14.73
CA THR A 63 -2.54 21.13 -15.66
C THR A 63 -3.22 19.95 -16.37
N LEU A 64 -3.98 19.14 -15.63
CA LEU A 64 -4.74 18.02 -16.20
C LEU A 64 -5.88 18.50 -17.11
N LEU A 65 -6.56 19.60 -16.76
CA LEU A 65 -7.59 20.20 -17.60
C LEU A 65 -7.01 20.67 -18.94
N LYS A 66 -5.90 21.40 -18.91
CA LYS A 66 -5.21 21.87 -20.11
C LYS A 66 -4.74 20.71 -20.99
N ALA A 67 -4.17 19.66 -20.40
CA ALA A 67 -3.74 18.49 -21.15
C ALA A 67 -4.91 17.77 -21.84
N LEU A 68 -6.09 17.75 -21.19
CA LEU A 68 -7.29 17.18 -21.78
C LEU A 68 -7.79 18.02 -22.96
N GLU A 69 -7.79 19.35 -22.83
CA GLU A 69 -8.16 20.28 -23.91
C GLU A 69 -7.21 20.14 -25.11
N GLU A 70 -5.89 20.10 -24.88
CA GLU A 70 -4.89 19.89 -25.93
C GLU A 70 -5.07 18.54 -26.65
N GLU A 71 -5.49 17.50 -25.93
CA GLU A 71 -5.78 16.19 -26.53
C GLU A 71 -7.09 16.21 -27.33
N GLN A 72 -8.12 16.91 -26.84
CA GLN A 72 -9.37 17.09 -27.57
C GLN A 72 -9.16 17.89 -28.87
N ASP A 73 -8.34 18.94 -28.83
CA ASP A 73 -7.97 19.73 -30.00
C ASP A 73 -7.14 18.90 -31.00
N ARG A 74 -6.27 18.02 -30.51
CA ARG A 74 -5.48 17.11 -31.36
C ARG A 74 -6.34 16.13 -32.15
N TYR A 75 -7.51 15.77 -31.61
CA TYR A 75 -8.48 14.88 -32.24
C TYR A 75 -9.70 15.61 -32.81
N ALA A 76 -9.72 16.94 -32.81
CA ALA A 76 -10.73 17.72 -33.52
C ALA A 76 -10.54 17.58 -35.04
N PRO A 77 -11.62 17.36 -35.82
CA PRO A 77 -11.55 17.08 -37.26
C PRO A 77 -11.13 18.29 -38.12
#